data_AF-A0A1C6LJA7-F1
#
_entry.id   AF-A0A1C6LJA7-F1
#
_cell.length_a   1.000
_cell.length_b   1.000
_cell.length_c   1.000
_cell.angle_alpha   90.00
_cell.angle_beta   90.00
_cell.angle_gamma   90.00
#
_symmetry.space_group_name_H-M   'P 1'
#
loop_
_entity.id
_entity.type
_entity.pdbx_description
1 polymer ?
#
loop_
_entity_poly.entity_id
_entity_poly.type
_entity_poly.pdbx_seq_one_letter_code
_entity_poly.pdbx_strand_id
1 'polypeptide(L)'
;MFEVSDEVRSVARAELVQGPPSAALRRLAQRFHLQRTNLAWVAAEVFENMFVPDIQAIWAWDLEGQGEGHSDAELDAMLAHLRVGVRRSRVPAGLPGDRQDAPKLKSGAAP
;
A
#
# COMPACT_ATOMS: atom_id res chain seq x y z
N MET A 1 -8.31 7.75 -9.46
CA MET A 1 -7.22 7.14 -8.68
C MET A 1 -7.76 6.93 -7.29
N PHE A 2 -7.76 5.70 -6.77
CA PHE A 2 -8.21 5.42 -5.40
C PHE A 2 -7.06 5.76 -4.44
N GLU A 3 -7.34 6.56 -3.41
CA GLU A 3 -6.37 6.91 -2.38
C GLU A 3 -6.77 6.21 -1.08
N VAL A 4 -5.86 5.39 -0.53
CA VAL A 4 -6.09 4.71 0.74
C VAL A 4 -5.95 5.73 1.87
N SER A 5 -7.07 6.13 2.46
CA SER A 5 -7.08 7.06 3.59
C SER A 5 -6.30 6.51 4.79
N ASP A 6 -5.79 7.42 5.62
CA ASP A 6 -5.06 7.05 6.83
C ASP A 6 -5.91 6.22 7.80
N GLU A 7 -7.23 6.48 7.85
CA GLU A 7 -8.18 5.68 8.62
C GLU A 7 -8.24 4.24 8.12
N VAL A 8 -8.46 4.04 6.81
CA VAL A 8 -8.52 2.70 6.20
C VAL A 8 -7.22 1.95 6.45
N ARG A 9 -6.07 2.62 6.30
CA ARG A 9 -4.76 2.03 6.55
C ARG A 9 -4.55 1.62 8.00
N SER A 10 -4.96 2.46 8.95
CA SER A 10 -4.86 2.19 10.38
C SER A 10 -5.70 0.97 10.78
N VAL A 11 -6.96 0.94 10.34
CA VAL A 11 -7.87 -0.18 10.60
C VAL A 11 -7.36 -1.45 9.93
N ALA A 12 -6.90 -1.37 8.67
CA ALA A 12 -6.37 -2.53 7.95
C ALA A 12 -5.18 -3.16 8.67
N ARG A 13 -4.25 -2.35 9.19
CA ARG A 13 -3.13 -2.85 10.01
C ARG A 13 -3.59 -3.56 11.26
N ALA A 14 -4.53 -2.97 12.00
CA ALA A 14 -5.04 -3.56 13.22
C ALA A 14 -5.73 -4.92 12.96
N GLU A 15 -6.50 -5.01 11.88
CA GLU A 15 -7.21 -6.24 11.49
C GLU A 15 -6.26 -7.33 10.99
N LEU A 16 -5.30 -6.97 10.12
CA LEU A 16 -4.38 -7.93 9.48
C LEU A 16 -3.32 -8.51 10.43
N VAL A 17 -3.13 -7.92 11.61
CA VAL A 17 -2.26 -8.46 12.67
C VAL A 17 -2.99 -9.48 13.56
N GLN A 18 -4.32 -9.43 13.61
CA GLN A 18 -5.11 -10.21 14.58
C GLN A 18 -5.58 -11.57 14.06
N GLY A 19 -5.39 -11.88 12.78
CA GLY A 19 -5.90 -13.13 12.23
C GLY A 19 -5.53 -13.36 10.77
N PRO A 20 -6.16 -14.36 10.13
CA PRO A 20 -5.90 -14.67 8.73
C PRO A 20 -6.19 -13.49 7.81
N PRO A 21 -5.33 -13.25 6.79
CA PRO A 21 -5.51 -12.18 5.81
C PRO A 21 -6.90 -12.13 5.19
N SER A 22 -7.45 -13.28 4.77
CA SER A 22 -8.76 -13.39 4.11
C SER A 22 -9.87 -12.80 4.98
N ALA A 23 -9.94 -13.21 6.25
CA ALA A 23 -10.97 -12.75 7.18
C ALA A 23 -10.84 -11.24 7.46
N ALA A 24 -9.62 -10.75 7.65
CA ALA A 24 -9.35 -9.33 7.86
C ALA A 24 -9.71 -8.49 6.63
N LEU A 25 -9.29 -8.90 5.44
CA LEU A 25 -9.60 -8.24 4.18
C LEU A 25 -11.11 -8.23 3.89
N ARG A 26 -11.83 -9.31 4.21
CA ARG A 26 -13.30 -9.39 4.05
C ARG A 26 -14.01 -8.39 4.96
N ARG A 27 -13.59 -8.29 6.22
CA ARG A 27 -14.11 -7.28 7.16
C ARG A 27 -13.85 -5.85 6.67
N LEU A 28 -12.67 -5.58 6.13
CA LEU A 28 -12.33 -4.28 5.54
C LEU A 28 -13.21 -3.96 4.32
N ALA A 29 -13.41 -4.93 3.44
CA ALA A 29 -14.27 -4.78 2.28
C ALA A 29 -15.71 -4.43 2.67
N GLN A 30 -16.27 -5.13 3.66
CA GLN A 30 -17.62 -4.86 4.17
C GLN A 30 -17.72 -3.51 4.88
N ARG A 31 -16.74 -3.18 5.73
CA ARG A 31 -16.75 -1.96 6.54
C ARG A 31 -16.61 -0.68 5.71
N PHE A 32 -15.76 -0.71 4.69
CA PHE A 32 -15.44 0.46 3.86
C PHE A 32 -16.00 0.36 2.44
N HIS A 33 -16.86 -0.63 2.17
CA HIS A 33 -17.45 -0.90 0.85
C HIS A 33 -16.40 -0.96 -0.27
N LEU A 34 -15.27 -1.63 0.00
CA LEU A 34 -14.16 -1.71 -0.95
C LEU A 34 -14.40 -2.84 -1.95
N GLN A 35 -14.22 -2.50 -3.23
CA GLN A 35 -14.12 -3.50 -4.29
C GLN A 35 -12.75 -4.18 -4.27
N ARG A 36 -12.65 -5.37 -4.87
CA ARG A 36 -11.42 -6.19 -4.97
C ARG A 36 -10.17 -5.37 -5.35
N THR A 37 -10.28 -4.50 -6.35
CA THR A 37 -9.16 -3.64 -6.78
C THR A 37 -8.67 -2.72 -5.67
N ASN A 38 -9.59 -2.04 -4.97
CA ASN A 38 -9.23 -1.13 -3.89
C ASN A 38 -8.66 -1.89 -2.69
N LEU A 39 -9.19 -3.07 -2.43
CA LEU A 39 -8.71 -3.95 -1.36
C LEU A 39 -7.28 -4.44 -1.62
N ALA A 40 -6.96 -4.77 -2.87
CA ALA A 40 -5.60 -5.11 -3.27
C ALA A 40 -4.61 -3.94 -3.07
N TRP A 41 -5.04 -2.71 -3.35
CA TRP A 41 -4.22 -1.51 -3.06
C TRP A 41 -4.03 -1.29 -1.56
N VAL A 42 -5.07 -1.49 -0.74
CA VAL A 42 -4.94 -1.44 0.72
C VAL A 42 -3.95 -2.49 1.21
N ALA A 43 -4.03 -3.72 0.70
CA ALA A 43 -3.09 -4.78 1.04
C ALA A 43 -1.64 -4.42 0.67
N ALA A 44 -1.42 -3.84 -0.52
CA ALA A 44 -0.09 -3.41 -0.97
C ALA A 44 0.53 -2.27 -0.13
N GLU A 45 -0.30 -1.42 0.48
CA GLU A 45 0.15 -0.35 1.39
C GLU A 45 0.42 -0.84 2.83
N VAL A 46 -0.08 -2.04 3.17
CA VAL A 46 -0.03 -2.58 4.53
C VAL A 46 0.97 -3.71 4.67
N PHE A 47 1.00 -4.64 3.72
CA PHE A 47 1.96 -5.74 3.69
C PHE A 47 3.33 -5.27 3.19
N GLU A 48 4.39 -5.80 3.79
CA GLU A 48 5.74 -5.65 3.29
C GLU A 48 6.05 -6.71 2.23
N ASN A 49 6.88 -6.33 1.26
CA ASN A 49 7.38 -7.23 0.21
C ASN A 49 6.25 -7.93 -0.56
N MET A 50 5.15 -7.22 -0.80
CA MET A 50 4.09 -7.71 -1.67
C MET A 50 4.55 -7.62 -3.13
N PHE A 51 4.39 -8.72 -3.87
CA PHE A 51 4.71 -8.81 -5.28
C PHE A 51 3.45 -8.98 -6.14
N VAL A 52 3.63 -8.91 -7.46
CA VAL A 52 2.53 -9.03 -8.42
C VAL A 52 1.66 -10.29 -8.20
N PRO A 53 2.22 -11.50 -7.93
CA PRO A 53 1.40 -12.68 -7.67
C PRO A 53 0.46 -12.53 -6.46
N ASP A 54 0.90 -11.83 -5.42
CA ASP A 54 0.09 -11.60 -4.21
C ASP A 54 -1.10 -10.69 -4.51
N ILE A 55 -0.89 -9.68 -5.36
CA ILE A 55 -1.95 -8.76 -5.82
C ILE A 55 -2.95 -9.52 -6.70
N GLN A 56 -2.44 -10.37 -7.60
CA GLN A 56 -3.27 -11.22 -8.44
C GLN A 56 -4.11 -12.19 -7.62
N ALA A 57 -3.56 -12.75 -6.53
CA ALA A 57 -4.29 -13.61 -5.60
C ALA A 57 -5.53 -12.90 -5.03
N ILE A 58 -5.39 -11.62 -4.62
CA ILE A 58 -6.51 -10.84 -4.09
C ILE A 58 -7.54 -10.51 -5.18
N TRP A 59 -7.12 -10.26 -6.43
CA TRP A 59 -8.06 -10.03 -7.53
C TRP A 59 -8.84 -11.29 -7.91
N ALA A 60 -8.18 -12.44 -7.86
CA ALA A 60 -8.76 -13.75 -8.14
C ALA A 60 -9.49 -14.36 -6.93
N TRP A 61 -9.51 -13.69 -5.77
CA TRP A 61 -10.17 -14.18 -4.56
C TRP A 61 -11.69 -13.99 -4.61
N ASP A 62 -12.41 -15.00 -4.12
CA ASP A 62 -13.86 -15.02 -3.94
C ASP A 62 -14.30 -14.16 -2.75
N LEU A 63 -14.18 -12.85 -2.92
CA LEU A 63 -14.55 -11.86 -1.91
C LEU A 63 -16.05 -11.94 -1.54
N GLU A 64 -16.91 -12.35 -2.46
CA GLU A 64 -18.37 -12.41 -2.28
C GLU A 64 -18.86 -13.76 -1.72
N GLY A 65 -17.98 -14.78 -1.65
CA GLY A 65 -18.33 -16.10 -1.15
C GLY A 65 -19.28 -16.88 -2.07
N GLN A 66 -19.21 -16.65 -3.38
CA GLN A 66 -20.07 -17.28 -4.39
C GLN A 66 -19.47 -18.54 -5.03
N GLY A 67 -18.25 -18.93 -4.63
CA GLY A 67 -17.50 -20.06 -5.18
C GLY A 67 -16.71 -19.73 -6.44
N GLU A 68 -16.54 -18.45 -6.78
CA GLU A 68 -15.84 -17.99 -7.98
C GLU A 68 -14.46 -17.43 -7.63
N GLY A 69 -13.42 -18.21 -7.89
CA GLY A 69 -12.02 -17.83 -7.63
C GLY A 69 -11.37 -18.58 -6.46
N HIS A 70 -10.32 -17.99 -5.88
CA HIS A 70 -9.68 -18.56 -4.69
C HIS A 70 -10.62 -18.48 -3.49
N SER A 71 -10.64 -19.53 -2.68
CA SER A 71 -11.29 -19.55 -1.37
C SER A 71 -10.49 -18.76 -0.33
N ASP A 72 -11.11 -18.51 0.83
CA ASP A 72 -10.44 -17.86 1.97
C ASP A 72 -9.17 -18.62 2.40
N ALA A 73 -9.24 -19.96 2.46
CA ALA A 73 -8.11 -20.80 2.84
C ALA A 73 -6.96 -20.76 1.82
N GLU A 74 -7.29 -20.74 0.52
CA GLU A 74 -6.28 -20.60 -0.55
C GLU A 74 -5.63 -19.23 -0.50
N LEU A 75 -6.41 -18.16 -0.33
CA LEU A 75 -5.87 -16.82 -0.20
C LEU A 75 -4.94 -16.71 1.00
N ASP A 76 -5.33 -17.26 2.16
CA ASP A 76 -4.50 -17.25 3.36
C ASP A 76 -3.18 -17.99 3.14
N ALA A 77 -3.20 -19.13 2.44
CA ALA A 77 -2.00 -19.86 2.10
C ALA A 77 -1.10 -19.06 1.14
N MET A 78 -1.69 -18.40 0.14
CA MET A 78 -0.95 -17.57 -0.82
C MET A 78 -0.34 -16.33 -0.20
N LEU A 79 -0.94 -15.77 0.86
CA LEU A 79 -0.43 -14.57 1.54
C LEU A 79 0.35 -14.89 2.83
N ALA A 80 0.54 -16.16 3.17
CA ALA A 80 1.16 -16.59 4.43
C ALA A 80 2.62 -16.14 4.60
N HIS A 81 3.33 -15.83 3.50
CA HIS A 81 4.70 -15.30 3.55
C HIS A 81 4.76 -13.80 3.85
N LEU A 82 3.65 -13.08 3.73
CA LEU A 82 3.61 -11.64 3.91
C LEU A 82 3.60 -11.28 5.39
N ARG A 83 4.23 -10.14 5.70
CA ARG A 83 4.22 -9.55 7.03
C ARG A 83 3.58 -8.18 6.96
N VAL A 84 2.73 -7.85 7.94
CA VAL A 84 2.22 -6.49 8.07
C VAL A 84 3.36 -5.58 8.47
N GLY A 85 3.62 -4.56 7.65
CA GLY A 85 4.73 -3.66 7.92
C GLY A 85 4.49 -2.75 9.10
N VAL A 86 5.57 -2.21 9.65
CA VAL A 86 5.52 -1.07 10.58
C VAL A 86 6.05 0.13 9.79
N ARG A 87 5.28 1.23 9.71
CA ARG A 87 5.53 2.40 8.85
C ARG A 87 6.98 2.54 8.36
N ARG A 88 7.21 2.41 7.05
CA ARG A 88 8.25 3.23 6.42
C ARG A 88 7.65 4.62 6.24
N SER A 89 8.06 5.58 7.06
CA SER A 89 7.80 6.99 6.78
C SER A 89 8.32 7.30 5.38
N ARG A 90 7.40 7.45 4.43
CA ARG A 90 7.71 7.97 3.10
C ARG A 90 7.91 9.47 3.27
N VAL A 91 9.14 9.89 3.57
CA VAL A 91 9.57 11.26 3.30
C VAL A 91 10.24 11.24 1.94
N PRO A 92 9.66 11.88 0.91
CA PRO A 92 10.45 12.42 -0.17
C PRO A 92 10.02 13.87 -0.39
N ALA A 93 10.59 14.79 0.38
CA ALA A 93 10.49 16.21 0.09
C ALA A 93 11.77 16.90 0.56
N GLY A 94 12.75 16.98 -0.35
CA GLY A 94 14.01 17.65 -0.07
C GLY A 94 15.09 17.37 -1.12
N LEU A 95 14.80 17.57 -2.40
CA LEU A 95 15.85 17.89 -3.37
C LEU A 95 15.95 19.43 -3.42
N PRO A 96 16.99 20.07 -2.86
CA PRO A 96 17.24 21.48 -3.11
C PRO A 96 18.05 21.60 -4.39
N GLY A 97 17.35 21.70 -5.52
CA GLY A 97 17.93 21.97 -6.82
C GLY A 97 17.04 22.91 -7.61
N ASP A 98 16.78 24.11 -7.08
CA ASP A 98 16.39 25.27 -7.89
C ASP A 98 16.34 26.55 -7.04
N ARG A 99 17.44 27.29 -7.02
CA ARG A 99 17.39 28.76 -6.92
C ARG A 99 18.41 29.32 -7.89
N GLN A 100 17.91 29.63 -9.08
CA GLN A 100 18.46 30.67 -9.93
C GLN A 100 18.57 31.96 -9.12
N ASP A 101 19.79 32.46 -8.94
CA ASP A 101 20.05 33.88 -8.71
C ASP A 101 21.45 34.18 -9.25
N ALA A 102 21.52 34.57 -10.52
CA ALA A 102 22.53 35.51 -10.99
C ALA A 102 21.86 36.90 -10.90
N PRO A 103 22.55 38.01 -10.52
CA PRO A 103 23.74 38.42 -11.26
C PRO A 103 24.80 39.35 -10.55
N LYS A 104 25.87 39.60 -11.31
CA LYS A 104 26.81 40.77 -11.35
C LYS A 104 28.14 40.78 -10.55
N LEU A 105 29.21 40.61 -11.33
CA LEU A 105 30.45 41.42 -11.44
C LEU A 105 31.20 41.88 -10.18
N LYS A 106 32.47 41.46 -10.08
CA LYS A 106 33.61 42.39 -9.99
C LYS A 106 34.79 41.92 -10.85
N SER A 107 35.06 42.68 -11.90
CA SER A 107 36.39 42.79 -12.51
C SER A 107 37.38 43.37 -11.50
N GLY A 108 38.61 42.90 -11.48
CA GLY A 108 39.68 43.48 -10.69
C GLY A 108 40.99 42.74 -10.87
N ALA A 109 41.64 42.96 -12.01
CA ALA A 109 43.02 42.58 -12.25
C ALA A 109 43.96 43.45 -11.40
N ALA A 110 45.06 42.83 -10.97
CA ALA A 110 46.21 43.45 -10.33
C ALA A 110 46.87 44.53 -11.21
N PRO A 111 47.65 45.41 -10.60
CA PRO A 111 49.09 45.31 -10.80
C PRO A 111 49.86 44.95 -9.52
#